data_AF-K0B9H0-F1
#
_entry.id   AF-K0B9H0-F1
#
_cell.length_a   1.000
_cell.length_b   1.000
_cell.length_c   1.000
_cell.angle_alpha   90.00
_cell.angle_beta   90.00
_cell.angle_gamma   90.00
#
_symmetry.space_group_name_H-M   'P 1'
#
loop_
_entity.id
_entity.type
_entity.pdbx_description
1 polymer ?
#
loop_
_entity_poly.entity_id
_entity_poly.type
_entity_poly.pdbx_seq_one_letter_code
_entity_poly.pdbx_strand_id
1 'polypeptide(L)' 'MIMPNVIIKALKDGPLLVEVDKKTSVTLCRCGRSQTQPSCDGTHVKTGFKAEKSEIKVTE' A
#
# COMPACT_ATOMS: atom_id res chain seq x y z
N MET A 1 23.05 -14.04 -5.61
CA MET A 1 22.15 -12.87 -5.64
C MET A 1 21.04 -13.15 -4.65
N ILE A 2 20.90 -12.39 -3.56
CA ILE A 2 19.82 -12.59 -2.58
C ILE A 2 18.60 -11.87 -3.15
N MET A 3 17.51 -12.60 -3.37
CA MET A 3 16.25 -12.00 -3.78
C MET A 3 15.59 -11.38 -2.54
N PRO A 4 15.18 -10.11 -2.59
CA PRO A 4 14.50 -9.50 -1.46
C PRO A 4 13.09 -10.11 -1.29
N ASN A 5 12.63 -10.20 -0.04
CA ASN A 5 11.25 -10.57 0.23
C ASN A 5 10.36 -9.33 0.03
N VAL A 6 9.48 -9.37 -0.97
CA VAL A 6 8.59 -8.26 -1.30
C VAL A 6 7.14 -8.64 -1.02
N ILE A 7 6.48 -7.87 -0.15
CA ILE A 7 5.08 -8.06 0.22
C ILE A 7 4.33 -6.75 0.00
N ILE A 8 3.15 -6.82 -0.62
CA ILE A 8 2.23 -5.70 -0.74
C ILE A 8 1.03 -5.95 0.15
N LYS A 9 0.83 -5.11 1.17
CA LYS A 9 -0.32 -5.18 2.09
C LYS A 9 -1.32 -4.08 1.76
N ALA A 10 -2.54 -4.48 1.44
CA ALA A 10 -3.68 -3.58 1.40
C ALA A 10 -4.22 -3.35 2.82
N LEU A 11 -4.15 -2.11 3.32
CA LEU A 11 -4.79 -1.74 4.57
C LEU A 11 -6.30 -1.57 4.38
N LYS A 12 -7.09 -2.00 5.38
CA LYS A 12 -8.55 -1.77 5.37
C LYS A 12 -8.82 -0.26 5.26
N ASP A 13 -9.65 0.11 4.30
CA ASP A 13 -10.02 1.49 3.97
C ASP A 13 -8.82 2.42 3.68
N GLY A 14 -7.63 1.85 3.45
CA GLY A 14 -6.36 2.59 3.42
C GLY A 14 -5.48 2.28 2.21
N PRO A 15 -4.20 2.70 2.25
CA PRO A 15 -3.26 2.55 1.14
C PRO A 15 -2.77 1.10 0.95
N LEU A 16 -1.96 0.92 -0.09
CA LEU A 16 -1.08 -0.23 -0.24
C LEU A 16 0.26 0.08 0.44
N LEU A 17 0.67 -0.73 1.41
CA LEU A 17 2.01 -0.75 1.98
C LEU A 17 2.87 -1.69 1.14
N VAL A 18 3.98 -1.18 0.60
CA VAL A 18 5.01 -2.02 -0.01
C VAL A 18 6.09 -2.26 1.03
N GLU A 19 6.24 -3.51 1.44
CA GLU A 19 7.29 -3.96 2.36
C GLU A 19 8.38 -4.70 1.60
N VAL A 20 9.63 -4.30 1.87
CA VAL A 20 10.84 -4.97 1.39
C VAL A 20 11.62 -5.39 2.62
N ASP A 21 11.86 -6.69 2.78
CA ASP A 21 12.57 -7.28 3.92
C ASP A 21 12.01 -6.79 5.28
N LYS A 22 10.67 -6.83 5.39
CA LYS A 22 9.88 -6.41 6.58
C LYS A 22 9.96 -4.92 6.93
N LYS A 23 10.54 -4.08 6.06
CA LYS A 23 10.52 -2.62 6.21
C LYS A 23 9.56 -2.01 5.21
N THR A 24 8.68 -1.13 5.68
CA THR A 24 7.84 -0.34 4.78
C THR A 24 8.73 0.58 3.94
N SER A 25 8.71 0.38 2.63
CA SER A 25 9.46 1.22 1.68
C SER A 25 8.61 2.37 1.18
N VAL A 26 7.36 2.12 0.79
CA VAL A 26 6.44 3.15 0.26
C VAL A 26 4.98 2.83 0.60
N THR A 27 4.15 3.88 0.60
CA THR A 27 2.69 3.79 0.68
C THR A 27 2.06 4.30 -0.61
N LEU A 28 1.38 3.44 -1.35
CA LEU A 28 0.74 3.78 -2.63
C LEU A 28 -0.75 4.04 -2.45
N CYS A 29 -1.24 5.04 -3.17
CA CYS A 29 -2.65 5.37 -3.23
C CYS A 29 -3.39 4.29 -4.03
N ARG A 30 -4.51 3.80 -3.48
CA ARG A 30 -5.48 2.96 -4.19
C ARG A 30 -6.91 3.50 -4.16
N CYS A 31 -7.17 4.61 -3.47
CA CYS A 31 -8.49 5.25 -3.44
C CYS A 31 -8.74 6.18 -4.65
N GLY A 32 -7.70 6.51 -5.42
CA GLY A 32 -7.79 7.37 -6.61
C GLY A 32 -7.94 8.87 -6.32
N ARG A 33 -7.81 9.32 -5.07
CA ARG A 33 -8.08 10.71 -4.65
C ARG A 33 -6.87 11.45 -4.05
N SER A 34 -5.71 10.81 -3.97
CA SER A 34 -4.48 11.46 -3.47
C SER A 34 -4.07 12.63 -4.37
N GLN A 35 -3.60 13.71 -3.77
CA GLN A 35 -3.03 14.86 -4.47
C GLN A 35 -1.55 14.67 -4.82
N THR A 36 -0.89 13.67 -4.21
CA THR A 36 0.53 13.36 -4.44
C THR A 36 0.69 11.97 -5.07
N GLN A 37 -0.17 11.62 -6.03
CA GLN A 37 -0.08 10.33 -6.72
C GLN A 37 1.33 10.13 -7.31
N PRO A 38 1.87 8.89 -7.25
CA PRO A 38 1.20 7.63 -6.87
C PRO A 38 1.12 7.38 -5.35
N SER A 39 1.74 8.22 -4.52
CA SER A 39 1.79 8.04 -3.07
C SER A 39 0.44 8.31 -2.40
N CYS A 40 0.20 7.68 -1.25
CA CYS A 40 -0.93 8.01 -0.40
C CYS A 40 -0.63 9.22 0.49
N ASP A 41 -1.52 10.21 0.50
CA ASP A 41 -1.43 11.43 1.30
C ASP A 41 -2.48 11.48 2.44
N GLY A 42 -3.18 10.38 2.69
CA GLY A 42 -4.27 10.30 3.68
C GLY A 42 -5.65 10.75 3.18
N THR A 43 -5.80 11.23 1.94
CA THR A 43 -7.09 11.71 1.40
C THR A 43 -8.20 10.64 1.42
N HIS A 44 -7.84 9.35 1.41
CA HIS A 44 -8.78 8.23 1.50
C HIS A 44 -9.73 8.30 2.72
N VAL A 45 -9.26 8.87 3.85
CA VAL A 45 -10.09 9.05 5.05
C VAL A 45 -11.21 10.04 4.79
N LYS A 46 -10.88 11.21 4.22
CA LYS A 46 -11.83 12.29 3.95
C LYS A 46 -12.84 11.92 2.86
N THR A 47 -12.44 11.07 1.91
CA THR A 47 -13.31 10.62 0.81
C THR A 47 -14.13 9.38 1.14
N GLY A 48 -14.02 8.85 2.37
CA GLY A 48 -14.80 7.69 2.80
C GLY A 48 -14.50 6.42 1.99
N PHE A 49 -13.25 6.24 1.53
CA PHE A 49 -12.88 5.06 0.75
C PHE A 49 -13.11 3.79 1.58
N LYS A 50 -13.80 2.80 1.01
CA LYS A 50 -14.08 1.51 1.63
C LYS A 50 -13.48 0.36 0.83
N ALA A 51 -12.63 -0.43 1.48
CA ALA A 51 -12.04 -1.63 0.90
C ALA A 51 -11.50 -2.54 2.00
N GLU A 52 -11.66 -3.85 1.84
CA GLU A 52 -11.09 -4.80 2.80
C GLU A 52 -9.56 -4.88 2.71
N LYS A 53 -8.96 -5.43 3.76
CA LYS A 53 -7.53 -5.70 3.83
C LYS A 53 -7.16 -6.96 3.06
N SER A 54 -5.98 -7.00 2.46
CA SER A 54 -5.41 -8.19 1.81
C SER A 54 -3.89 -8.12 1.78
N GLU A 55 -3.24 -9.23 1.46
CA GLU A 55 -1.78 -9.32 1.35
C GLU A 55 -1.40 -10.09 0.09
N ILE A 56 -0.40 -9.59 -0.64
CA ILE A 56 0.15 -10.20 -1.85
C ILE A 56 1.65 -10.38 -1.64
N LYS A 57 2.13 -11.63 -1.68
CA LYS A 57 3.56 -11.93 -1.76
C LYS A 57 3.99 -11.83 -3.21
N VAL A 58 4.94 -10.94 -3.51
CA VAL A 58 5.39 -10.65 -4.88
C VAL A 58 6.54 -11.57 -5.26
N THR A 59 7.42 -11.86 -4.31
CA THR A 59 8.56 -12.77 -4.48
C THR A 59 8.53 -13.84 -3.39
N GLU A 60 8.75 -15.09 -3.79
CA GLU A 60 9.16 -16.21 -2.94
C GLU A 60 10.52 -16.72 -3.41
#